data_AF-A0A3D1G7W9-F1
#
_entry.id   AF-A0A3D1G7W9-F1
#
_cell.length_a   1.000
_cell.length_b   1.000
_cell.length_c   1.000
_cell.angle_alpha   90.00
_cell.angle_beta   90.00
_cell.angle_gamma   90.00
#
_symmetry.space_group_name_H-M   'P 1'
#
loop_
_entity.id
_entity.type
_entity.pdbx_description
1 polymer ?
#
loop_
_entity_poly.entity_id
_entity_poly.type
_entity_poly.pdbx_seq_one_letter_code
_entity_poly.pdbx_strand_id
1 'polypeptide(L)' 'MSRELLPKKYMEYLGLGAEIAGSLLVPILLGFVLDRYFNITPIGILSGSLLGLILFFLMILRISRRLENED' A
#
# COMPACT_ATOMS: atom_id res chain seq x y z
N MET A 1 22.84 23.98 -0.47
CA MET A 1 22.92 23.34 -1.80
C MET A 1 22.46 21.89 -1.64
N SER A 2 21.14 21.63 -1.73
CA SER A 2 20.56 20.35 -1.31
C SER A 2 19.30 20.01 -2.11
N ARG A 3 19.38 20.03 -3.46
CA ARG A 3 18.20 19.78 -4.31
C ARG A 3 18.48 18.99 -5.60
N GLU A 4 19.43 18.05 -5.61
CA GLU A 4 19.53 17.05 -6.69
C GLU A 4 20.04 15.70 -6.15
N LEU A 5 19.40 15.14 -5.13
CA LEU A 5 19.80 13.82 -4.58
C LEU A 5 19.30 12.64 -5.42
N LEU A 6 18.23 12.78 -6.21
CA LEU A 6 17.74 11.75 -7.14
C LEU A 6 17.04 12.39 -8.36
N PRO A 7 17.20 11.83 -9.57
CA PRO A 7 16.44 12.25 -10.75
C PRO A 7 14.93 12.15 -10.51
N LYS A 8 14.12 13.07 -11.03
CA LYS A 8 12.65 13.11 -10.82
C LYS A 8 11.95 11.77 -11.10
N LYS A 9 12.39 11.03 -12.13
CA LYS A 9 11.88 9.70 -12.48
C LYS A 9 12.08 8.66 -11.37
N TYR A 10 13.17 8.76 -10.60
CA TYR A 10 13.45 7.86 -9.47
C TYR A 10 12.52 8.12 -8.27
N MET A 11 12.21 9.40 -8.02
CA MET A 11 11.26 9.78 -6.98
C MET A 11 9.84 9.28 -7.27
N GLU A 12 9.46 9.21 -8.54
CA GLU A 12 8.18 8.66 -8.97
C GLU A 12 8.07 7.17 -8.67
N TYR A 13 9.09 6.37 -8.98
CA TYR A 13 9.12 4.94 -8.64
C TYR A 13 9.11 4.70 -7.12
N LEU A 14 9.80 5.54 -6.34
CA LEU A 14 9.73 5.47 -4.88
C LEU A 14 8.33 5.80 -4.35
N GLY A 15 7.65 6.79 -4.94
CA GLY A 15 6.27 7.13 -4.63
C GLY A 15 5.33 5.96 -4.88
N LEU A 16 5.46 5.30 -6.04
CA LEU A 16 4.70 4.10 -6.38
C LEU A 16 4.96 2.95 -5.40
N GLY A 17 6.23 2.70 -5.06
CA GLY A 17 6.58 1.68 -4.08
C GLY A 17 6.00 1.95 -2.69
N ALA A 18 6.01 3.22 -2.24
CA ALA A 18 5.40 3.64 -0.99
C ALA A 18 3.88 3.50 -1.01
N GLU A 19 3.24 3.83 -2.13
CA GLU A 19 1.80 3.64 -2.33
C GLU A 19 1.46 2.15 -2.20
N ILE A 20 2.17 1.27 -2.93
CA ILE A 20 2.04 -0.19 -2.88
C ILE A 20 2.19 -0.72 -1.46
N ALA A 21 3.26 -0.38 -0.76
CA ALA A 21 3.47 -0.80 0.62
C ALA A 21 2.34 -0.29 1.53
N GLY A 22 1.91 0.96 1.35
CA GLY A 22 0.82 1.58 2.10
C GLY A 22 -0.52 0.86 1.93
N SER A 23 -0.86 0.41 0.72
CA SER A 23 -2.12 -0.31 0.45
C SER A 23 -2.27 -1.61 1.23
N LEU A 24 -1.14 -2.26 1.56
CA LEU A 24 -1.12 -3.47 2.39
C LEU A 24 -1.01 -3.12 3.88
N LEU A 25 -0.10 -2.21 4.23
CA LEU A 25 0.23 -1.90 5.62
C LEU A 25 -0.93 -1.22 6.36
N VAL A 26 -1.59 -0.24 5.74
CA VAL A 26 -2.66 0.55 6.36
C VAL A 26 -3.82 -0.31 6.86
N PRO A 27 -4.44 -1.19 6.04
CA PRO A 27 -5.54 -2.03 6.50
C PRO A 27 -5.13 -3.07 7.54
N ILE A 28 -3.89 -3.59 7.50
CA ILE A 28 -3.36 -4.49 8.54
C ILE A 28 -3.26 -3.75 9.88
N LEU A 29 -2.68 -2.54 9.88
CA LEU A 29 -2.55 -1.72 11.10
C LEU A 29 -3.93 -1.32 11.63
N LEU A 30 -4.87 -0.95 10.75
CA LEU A 30 -6.26 -0.68 11.16
C LEU A 30 -6.91 -1.93 11.77
N GLY A 31 -6.72 -3.10 11.17
CA GLY A 31 -7.20 -4.37 11.70
C GLY A 31 -6.65 -4.66 13.10
N PHE A 32 -5.36 -4.43 13.33
CA PHE A 32 -4.73 -4.56 14.64
C PHE A 32 -5.29 -3.57 15.68
N VAL A 33 -5.50 -2.31 15.28
CA VAL A 33 -6.09 -1.30 16.16
C VAL A 33 -7.53 -1.67 16.53
N LEU A 34 -8.32 -2.16 15.57
CA LEU A 34 -9.68 -2.66 15.81
C LEU A 34 -9.68 -3.86 16.75
N ASP A 35 -8.76 -4.80 16.57
CA ASP A 35 -8.59 -5.94 17.45
C ASP A 35 -8.35 -5.52 18.91
N ARG A 36 -7.51 -4.51 19.12
CA ARG A 36 -7.20 -3.97 20.45
C ARG A 36 -8.35 -3.16 21.04
N TYR A 37 -9.06 -2.38 20.22
CA TYR A 37 -10.15 -1.53 20.68
C TYR A 37 -11.40 -2.36 21.06
N PHE A 38 -11.75 -3.37 20.27
CA PHE A 38 -12.94 -4.19 20.48
C PHE A 38 -12.66 -5.51 21.23
N ASN A 39 -11.39 -5.81 21.55
CA ASN A 39 -10.95 -7.09 22.14
C ASN A 39 -11.39 -8.32 21.31
N ILE A 40 -11.41 -8.18 19.97
CA ILE A 40 -11.83 -9.22 19.02
C ILE A 40 -10.64 -9.95 18.39
N THR A 41 -9.46 -9.91 19.02
CA THR A 41 -8.24 -10.54 18.47
C THR A 41 -8.47 -12.04 18.19
N PRO A 42 -8.13 -12.57 16.99
CA PRO A 42 -7.41 -11.93 15.87
C PRO A 42 -8.30 -11.54 14.66
N ILE A 43 -9.60 -11.28 14.86
CA ILE A 43 -10.56 -11.11 13.75
C ILE A 43 -10.27 -9.84 12.93
N GLY A 44 -9.99 -8.73 13.61
CA GLY A 44 -9.64 -7.45 13.00
C GLY A 44 -8.35 -7.54 12.18
N ILE A 45 -7.27 -8.11 12.71
CA ILE A 45 -6.01 -8.23 11.96
C ILE A 45 -6.14 -9.21 10.79
N LEU A 46 -6.92 -10.30 10.92
CA LEU A 46 -7.19 -11.24 9.82
C LEU A 46 -7.98 -10.56 8.70
N SER A 47 -9.07 -9.87 9.03
CA SER A 47 -9.89 -9.16 8.04
C SER A 47 -9.11 -8.01 7.39
N GLY A 48 -8.34 -7.25 8.18
CA GLY A 48 -7.43 -6.20 7.69
C GLY A 48 -6.36 -6.73 6.75
N SER A 49 -5.79 -7.90 7.05
CA SER A 49 -4.81 -8.56 6.17
C SER A 49 -5.43 -9.03 4.85
N LEU A 50 -6.62 -9.62 4.89
CA LEU A 50 -7.33 -10.03 3.68
C LEU A 50 -7.70 -8.82 2.81
N LEU A 51 -8.22 -7.75 3.41
CA LEU A 51 -8.49 -6.50 2.70
C LEU A 51 -7.22 -5.88 2.12
N GLY A 52 -6.13 -5.87 2.88
CA GLY A 52 -4.83 -5.38 2.41
C GLY A 52 -4.30 -6.15 1.21
N LEU A 53 -4.44 -7.48 1.21
CA LEU A 53 -4.07 -8.30 0.05
C LEU A 53 -4.90 -7.94 -1.18
N ILE A 54 -6.22 -7.83 -1.04
CA ILE A 54 -7.10 -7.46 -2.16
C ILE A 54 -6.72 -6.09 -2.73
N LEU A 55 -6.55 -5.08 -1.87
CA LEU A 55 -6.18 -3.72 -2.27
C LEU A 55 -4.80 -3.67 -2.96
N PHE A 56 -3.83 -4.41 -2.42
CA PHE A 56 -2.51 -4.55 -3.00
C PHE A 56 -2.57 -5.11 -4.43
N PHE A 57 -3.31 -6.20 -4.65
CA PHE A 57 -3.47 -6.77 -5.99
C PHE A 57 -4.20 -5.82 -6.95
N LEU A 58 -5.29 -5.19 -6.51
CA LEU A 58 -6.01 -4.20 -7.32
C LEU A 58 -5.10 -3.05 -7.73
N MET A 59 -4.20 -2.63 -6.86
CA MET A 59 -3.28 -1.54 -7.17
C MET A 59 -2.17 -1.95 -8.13
N ILE A 60 -1.63 -3.17 -8.01
CA ILE A 60 -0.71 -3.71 -9.01
C ILE A 60 -1.38 -3.76 -10.38
N LEU A 61 -2.61 -4.27 -10.46
CA LEU A 61 -3.35 -4.32 -11.72
C LEU A 61 -3.60 -2.92 -12.30
N ARG A 62 -3.90 -1.94 -11.44
CA ARG A 62 -4.05 -0.54 -11.85
C ARG A 62 -2.75 0.05 -12.40
N ILE A 63 -1.63 -0.18 -11.73
CA ILE A 63 -0.32 0.31 -12.17
C ILE A 63 0.10 -0.35 -13.47
N SER A 64 -0.08 -1.67 -13.60
CA SER A 64 0.22 -2.42 -14.83
C SER A 64 -0.55 -1.87 -16.02
N ARG A 65 -1.86 -1.62 -15.88
CA ARG A 65 -2.68 -1.01 -16.94
C ARG A 65 -2.23 0.41 -17.25
N ARG A 66 -1.81 1.19 -16.25
CA ARG A 66 -1.33 2.55 -16.48
C ARG A 66 -0.06 2.57 -17.32
N LEU A 67 0.88 1.67 -17.03
CA LEU A 67 2.12 1.52 -17.80
C LEU A 67 1.83 1.08 -19.25
N GLU A 68 0.91 0.13 -19.45
CA GLU A 68 0.51 -0.33 -20.79
C GLU A 68 -0.11 0.77 -21.67
N ASN A 69 -0.73 1.80 -21.08
CA ASN A 69 -1.31 2.92 -21.82
C ASN A 69 -0.35 4.11 -22.00
N GLU A 70 0.80 4.11 -21.31
CA GLU A 70 1.85 5.14 -21.46
C GLU A 70 2.92 4.76 -22.50
N ASP A 71 2.94 3.50 -22.96
CA ASP A 71 3.69 2.99 -24.13
C ASP A 71 2.90 3.16 -25.45
#